data_AF-A0A843LV92-F1
#
_entry.id   AF-A0A843LV92-F1
#
_cell.length_a   1.000
_cell.length_b   1.000
_cell.length_c   1.000
_cell.angle_alpha   90.00
_cell.angle_beta   90.00
_cell.angle_gamma   90.00
#
_symmetry.space_group_name_H-M   'P 1'
#
loop_
_entity.id
_entity.type
_entity.pdbx_description
1 polymer ?
#
loop_
_entity_poly.entity_id
_entity_poly.type
_entity_poly.pdbx_seq_one_letter_code
_entity_poly.pdbx_strand_id
1 'polypeptide(L)'
;MLEEYIPFIGLLIFGNIENLVLSSQGVVAGANILKLSIYSIICVLIWLIVGTVGATVAAQYASFIDFVGGLAIFILGLQAMYESIANK
;
A
#
# COMPACT_ATOMS: atom_id res chain seq x y z
N MET A 1 15.60 19.21 1.95
CA MET A 1 14.23 19.73 1.72
C MET A 1 13.41 18.86 0.77
N LEU A 2 13.95 18.32 -0.33
CA LEU A 2 13.20 17.41 -1.23
C LEU A 2 13.38 15.91 -0.89
N GLU A 3 14.55 15.54 -0.35
CA GLU A 3 14.89 14.16 0.05
C GLU A 3 13.95 13.56 1.11
N GLU A 4 13.38 14.39 1.97
CA GLU A 4 12.45 13.99 3.03
C GLU A 4 11.05 13.61 2.48
N TYR A 5 10.69 14.11 1.30
CA TYR A 5 9.42 13.82 0.63
C TYR A 5 9.52 12.66 -0.36
N ILE A 6 10.73 12.21 -0.70
CA ILE A 6 10.91 11.02 -1.56
C ILE A 6 10.18 9.78 -1.01
N PRO A 7 10.28 9.41 0.28
CA PRO A 7 9.51 8.31 0.83
C PRO A 7 8.00 8.55 0.76
N PHE A 8 7.53 9.80 0.90
CA PHE A 8 6.11 10.15 0.73
C PHE A 8 5.63 10.05 -0.72
N ILE A 9 6.44 10.45 -1.69
CA ILE A 9 6.16 10.27 -3.12
C ILE A 9 6.14 8.78 -3.45
N GLY A 10 7.05 7.99 -2.88
CA GLY A 10 7.04 6.53 -2.96
C GLY A 10 5.75 5.93 -2.42
N LEU A 11 5.34 6.31 -1.20
CA LEU A 11 4.10 5.86 -0.58
C LEU A 11 2.86 6.25 -1.41
N LEU A 12 2.86 7.44 -2.01
CA LEU A 12 1.78 7.95 -2.85
C LEU A 12 1.72 7.20 -4.19
N ILE A 13 2.86 6.88 -4.79
CA ILE A 13 2.94 6.08 -6.03
C ILE A 13 2.58 4.62 -5.76
N PHE A 14 3.20 3.98 -4.76
CA PHE A 14 2.95 2.58 -4.42
C PHE A 14 1.53 2.34 -3.89
N GLY A 15 1.00 3.23 -3.05
CA GLY A 15 -0.39 3.13 -2.58
C GLY A 15 -1.42 3.27 -3.71
N ASN A 16 -1.13 4.08 -4.72
CA ASN A 16 -1.99 4.18 -5.91
C ASN A 16 -1.89 2.94 -6.80
N ILE A 17 -0.71 2.34 -6.95
CA ILE A 17 -0.54 1.08 -7.69
C ILE A 17 -1.29 -0.07 -6.99
N GLU A 18 -1.20 -0.17 -5.67
CA GLU A 18 -1.88 -1.20 -4.90
C GLU A 18 -3.42 -1.08 -5.01
N ASN A 19 -3.95 0.15 -4.94
CA ASN A 19 -5.38 0.41 -5.18
C ASN A 19 -5.83 0.06 -6.61
N LEU A 20 -4.97 0.26 -7.63
CA LEU A 20 -5.27 -0.14 -9.01
C LEU A 20 -5.26 -1.67 -9.18
N VAL A 21 -4.32 -2.36 -8.53
CA VAL A 21 -4.26 -3.84 -8.54
C VAL A 21 -5.50 -4.43 -7.86
N LEU A 22 -5.89 -3.93 -6.69
CA LEU A 22 -7.10 -4.36 -5.98
C LEU A 22 -8.37 -4.06 -6.80
N SER A 23 -8.44 -2.92 -7.47
CA SER A 23 -9.54 -2.61 -8.39
C SER A 23 -9.57 -3.57 -9.58
N SER A 24 -8.42 -3.96 -10.15
CA SER A 24 -8.32 -4.91 -11.24
C SER A 24 -8.78 -6.32 -10.81
N GLN A 25 -8.35 -6.77 -9.63
CA GLN A 25 -8.79 -8.04 -9.05
C GLN A 25 -10.29 -8.04 -8.72
N GLY A 26 -10.83 -6.92 -8.23
CA GLY A 26 -12.26 -6.78 -7.97
C GLY A 26 -13.13 -6.90 -9.23
N VAL A 27 -12.66 -6.39 -10.37
CA VAL A 27 -13.33 -6.57 -11.67
C VAL A 27 -13.25 -8.03 -12.14
N VAL A 28 -12.10 -8.69 -11.97
CA VAL A 28 -11.91 -10.11 -12.33
C VAL A 28 -12.79 -11.04 -11.46
N ALA A 29 -13.06 -10.66 -10.20
CA ALA A 29 -13.96 -11.39 -9.31
C ALA A 29 -15.46 -11.18 -9.60
N GLY A 30 -15.81 -10.43 -10.66
CA GLY A 30 -17.21 -10.17 -11.04
C GLY A 30 -17.93 -9.17 -10.12
N ALA A 31 -17.20 -8.38 -9.33
CA ALA A 31 -17.81 -7.35 -8.50
C ALA A 31 -18.49 -6.28 -9.37
N ASN A 32 -19.62 -5.76 -8.90
CA ASN A 32 -20.35 -4.72 -9.62
C ASN A 32 -19.48 -3.45 -9.75
N ILE A 33 -19.05 -3.15 -10.98
CA ILE A 33 -18.11 -2.08 -11.33
C ILE A 33 -18.55 -0.74 -10.72
N LEU A 34 -19.84 -0.40 -10.75
CA LEU A 34 -20.34 0.89 -10.29
C LEU A 34 -20.15 1.07 -8.77
N LYS A 35 -20.43 0.02 -8.01
CA LYS A 35 -20.20 0.02 -6.56
C LYS A 35 -18.71 0.00 -6.23
N LEU A 36 -17.94 -0.85 -6.94
CA LEU A 36 -16.49 -0.97 -6.73
C LEU A 36 -15.76 0.36 -6.96
N SER A 37 -16.12 1.09 -8.02
CA SER A 37 -15.57 2.41 -8.32
C SER A 37 -15.87 3.44 -7.23
N ILE A 38 -17.09 3.45 -6.69
CA ILE A 38 -17.48 4.36 -5.60
C ILE A 38 -16.70 4.04 -4.33
N TYR A 39 -16.63 2.76 -3.95
CA TYR A 39 -15.86 2.34 -2.77
C TYR A 39 -14.36 2.63 -2.94
N SER A 40 -13.80 2.45 -4.14
CA SER A 40 -12.41 2.79 -4.45
C SER A 40 -12.12 4.28 -4.24
N ILE A 41 -12.99 5.16 -4.74
CA ILE A 41 -12.85 6.62 -4.56
C ILE A 41 -12.92 7.00 -3.07
N ILE A 42 -13.86 6.42 -2.32
CA ILE A 42 -13.97 6.66 -0.87
C ILE A 42 -12.71 6.18 -0.15
N CYS A 43 -12.19 5.01 -0.51
CA CYS A 43 -10.98 4.45 0.08
C CYS A 43 -9.76 5.35 -0.20
N VAL A 44 -9.63 5.87 -1.43
CA VAL A 44 -8.56 6.81 -1.81
C VAL A 44 -8.65 8.11 -0.99
N LEU A 45 -9.85 8.66 -0.79
CA LEU A 45 -10.03 9.88 0.00
C LEU A 45 -9.71 9.68 1.49
N ILE A 46 -10.12 8.54 2.06
CA ILE A 46 -9.78 8.19 3.45
C ILE A 46 -8.26 7.98 3.56
N TRP A 47 -7.66 7.27 2.61
CA TRP A 47 -6.22 7.04 2.57
C TRP A 47 -5.42 8.33 2.43
N LEU A 48 -5.91 9.30 1.64
CA LEU A 48 -5.27 10.60 1.51
C LEU A 48 -5.23 11.34 2.86
N ILE A 49 -6.33 11.32 3.61
CA ILE A 49 -6.41 11.97 4.93
C ILE A 49 -5.52 11.26 5.94
N VAL A 50 -5.58 9.93 5.99
CA VAL A 50 -4.76 9.10 6.88
C VAL A 50 -3.29 9.22 6.52
N GLY A 51 -2.92 9.28 5.25
CA GLY A 51 -1.56 9.50 4.80
C GLY A 51 -1.06 10.88 5.19
N THR A 52 -1.87 11.93 5.05
CA THR A 52 -1.44 13.31 5.35
C THR A 52 -1.32 13.58 6.86
N VAL A 53 -2.29 13.12 7.64
CA VAL A 53 -2.30 13.30 9.11
C VAL A 53 -1.44 12.25 9.81
N GLY A 54 -1.48 11.01 9.34
CA GLY A 54 -0.64 9.93 9.84
C GLY A 54 0.84 10.22 9.60
N ALA A 55 1.22 10.77 8.44
CA ALA A 55 2.59 11.21 8.14
C ALA A 55 3.17 12.15 9.21
N THR A 56 2.40 13.17 9.59
CA THR A 56 2.86 14.20 10.52
C THR A 56 3.03 13.65 11.93
N VAL A 57 2.19 12.71 12.35
CA VAL A 57 2.31 12.03 13.66
C VAL A 57 3.35 10.90 13.64
N ALA A 58 3.52 10.24 12.51
CA ALA A 58 4.41 9.09 12.32
C ALA A 58 5.86 9.49 12.02
N ALA A 59 6.13 10.75 11.63
CA ALA A 59 7.47 11.26 11.37
C ALA A 59 8.44 11.01 12.55
N GLN A 60 7.95 11.11 13.79
CA GLN A 60 8.75 10.83 15.00
C GLN A 60 9.09 9.34 15.20
N TYR A 61 8.41 8.44 14.48
CA TYR A 61 8.63 6.99 14.50
C TYR A 61 9.23 6.46 13.19
N ALA A 62 9.70 7.34 12.30
CA ALA A 62 10.18 6.97 10.97
C ALA A 62 11.19 5.81 11.00
N SER A 63 12.19 5.85 11.87
CA SER A 63 13.19 4.77 11.99
C SER A 63 12.60 3.43 12.44
N PHE A 64 11.56 3.46 13.29
CA PHE A 64 10.86 2.24 13.72
C PHE A 64 9.97 1.69 12.60
N ILE A 65 9.28 2.57 11.87
CA ILE A 65 8.43 2.21 10.73
C ILE A 65 9.27 1.63 9.59
N ASP A 66 10.42 2.22 9.28
CA ASP A 66 11.33 1.71 8.25
C ASP A 66 11.85 0.31 8.60
N PHE A 67 12.19 0.08 9.87
CA PHE A 67 12.63 -1.23 10.32
C PHE A 67 11.51 -2.27 10.26
N VAL A 68 10.34 -1.97 10.80
CA VAL A 68 9.19 -2.90 10.83
C VAL A 68 8.64 -3.13 9.43
N GLY A 69 8.54 -2.10 8.61
CA GLY A 69 8.11 -2.18 7.21
C GLY A 69 9.08 -2.99 6.37
N GLY A 70 10.40 -2.73 6.50
CA GLY A 70 11.43 -3.52 5.83
C GLY A 70 11.42 -4.99 6.26
N LEU A 71 11.23 -5.27 7.56
CA LEU A 71 11.11 -6.62 8.09
C LEU A 71 9.87 -7.33 7.55
N ALA A 72 8.72 -6.64 7.45
CA ALA A 72 7.49 -7.20 6.90
C ALA A 72 7.65 -7.57 5.42
N ILE A 73 8.24 -6.69 4.61
CA ILE A 73 8.54 -6.96 3.18
C ILE A 73 9.49 -8.14 3.06
N PHE A 74 10.52 -8.22 3.91
CA PHE A 74 11.45 -9.33 3.93
C PHE A 74 10.76 -10.68 4.23
N ILE A 75 9.88 -10.72 5.23
CA ILE A 75 9.13 -11.93 5.58
C ILE A 75 8.15 -12.32 4.45
N LEU A 76 7.43 -11.37 3.86
CA LEU A 76 6.54 -11.63 2.72
C LEU A 76 7.31 -12.14 1.50
N GLY A 77 8.51 -11.61 1.25
CA GLY A 77 9.40 -12.10 0.20
C GLY A 77 9.83 -13.55 0.44
N LEU A 78 10.20 -13.89 1.68
CA LEU A 78 10.51 -15.28 2.06
C LEU A 78 9.30 -16.20 1.91
N GLN A 79 8.11 -15.74 2.31
CA GLN A 79 6.88 -16.50 2.14
C GLN A 79 6.58 -16.77 0.66
N ALA A 80 6.71 -15.76 -0.20
CA ALA A 80 6.51 -15.90 -1.64
C ALA A 80 7.54 -16.87 -2.28
N MET A 81 8.80 -16.83 -1.83
CA MET A 81 9.82 -17.78 -2.27
C MET A 81 9.50 -19.22 -1.84
N TYR A 82 9.04 -19.40 -0.59
CA TYR A 82 8.63 -20.70 -0.10
C TYR A 82 7.41 -21.25 -0.86
N GLU A 83 6.35 -20.44 -1.05
CA GLU A 83 5.19 -20.82 -1.86
C GLU A 83 5.56 -21.17 -3.30
N SER A 84 6.49 -20.42 -3.91
CA SER A 84 7.01 -20.69 -5.24
C SER A 84 7.75 -22.02 -5.36
N ILE A 85 8.37 -22.50 -4.28
CA ILE A 85 9.10 -23.78 -4.25
C ILE A 85 8.16 -24.92 -3.86
N ALA A 86 7.23 -24.68 -2.93
CA ALA A 86 6.31 -25.68 -2.41
C ALA A 86 5.12 -26.00 -3.34
N ASN A 87 4.71 -25.06 -4.20
CA ASN A 87 3.69 -25.30 -5.24
C ASN A 87 4.26 -25.80 -6.58
N LYS A 88 5.47 -26.38 -6.56
CA LYS A 88 6.11 -27.03 -7.71
C LYS A 88 6.15 -28.53 -7.53
#